data_AF-A0A0M0J7B0-F1
#
_entry.id   AF-A0A0M0J7B0-F1
#
_cell.length_a   1.000
_cell.length_b   1.000
_cell.length_c   1.000
_cell.angle_alpha   90.00
_cell.angle_beta   90.00
_cell.angle_gamma   90.00
#
_symmetry.space_group_name_H-M   'P 1'
#
loop_
_entity.id
_entity.type
_entity.pdbx_description
1 polymer ?
#
loop_
_entity_poly.entity_id
_entity_poly.type
_entity_poly.pdbx_seq_one_letter_code
_entity_poly.pdbx_strand_id
1 'polypeptide(L)'
;MMAMMAALASVRLPRVASDEATGALTVQAEAALPVRVVQPLFPFSFGVLAGTLILDPCAEEEALSSTAVTVLLDCQGELRAVHKPGGAPLPDGGLAACVAAARQRLPVLIGALASREAPAEVQNPEEANEA
;
A
#
# COMPACT_ATOMS: atom_id res chain seq x y z
N MET A 1 -3.26 6.58 2.71
CA MET A 1 -3.13 5.51 1.70
C MET A 1 -2.49 4.22 2.26
N MET A 2 -1.56 4.27 3.22
CA MET A 2 -1.06 3.04 3.87
C MET A 2 -2.16 2.15 4.48
N ALA A 3 -3.14 2.75 5.18
CA ALA A 3 -4.29 2.03 5.70
C ALA A 3 -5.10 1.32 4.59
N MET A 4 -5.23 1.94 3.42
CA MET A 4 -5.92 1.35 2.26
C MET A 4 -5.15 0.14 1.72
N MET A 5 -3.82 0.24 1.59
CA MET A 5 -3.00 -0.90 1.16
C MET A 5 -3.09 -2.07 2.14
N ALA A 6 -3.04 -1.78 3.45
CA ALA A 6 -3.22 -2.80 4.48
C ALA A 6 -4.64 -3.42 4.46
N ALA A 7 -5.67 -2.61 4.21
CA ALA A 7 -7.03 -3.10 4.03
C ALA A 7 -7.11 -4.04 2.83
N LEU A 8 -6.61 -3.64 1.66
CA LEU A 8 -6.62 -4.47 0.45
C LEU A 8 -5.86 -5.80 0.65
N ALA A 9 -4.69 -5.77 1.30
CA ALA A 9 -3.91 -6.98 1.60
C ALA A 9 -4.61 -7.92 2.58
N SER A 10 -5.46 -7.38 3.47
CA SER A 10 -6.21 -8.17 4.46
C SER A 10 -7.58 -8.64 3.96
N VAL A 11 -8.09 -8.12 2.84
CA VAL A 11 -9.37 -8.54 2.26
C VAL A 11 -9.33 -10.02 1.89
N ARG A 12 -10.42 -10.71 2.20
CA ARG A 12 -10.73 -12.07 1.78
C ARG A 12 -12.03 -12.03 1.00
N LEU A 13 -12.03 -12.57 -0.21
CA LEU A 13 -13.22 -12.64 -1.08
C LEU A 13 -13.71 -14.08 -1.17
N PRO A 14 -15.03 -14.32 -1.15
CA PRO A 14 -15.56 -15.67 -1.30
C PRO A 14 -15.23 -16.20 -2.71
N ARG A 15 -14.99 -17.51 -2.80
CA ARG A 15 -14.82 -18.16 -4.09
C ARG A 15 -16.15 -18.16 -4.84
N VAL A 16 -16.10 -17.84 -6.13
CA VAL A 16 -17.24 -17.91 -7.03
C VAL A 16 -16.99 -19.01 -8.04
N ALA A 17 -17.93 -19.96 -8.16
CA ALA A 17 -17.91 -21.02 -9.16
C ALA A 17 -19.05 -20.82 -10.17
N SER A 18 -18.75 -20.98 -11.45
CA SER A 18 -19.74 -20.96 -12.51
C SER A 18 -20.17 -22.39 -12.82
N ASP A 19 -21.48 -22.62 -12.88
CA ASP A 19 -22.03 -23.82 -13.49
C ASP A 19 -22.12 -23.59 -15.01
N GLU A 20 -21.30 -24.29 -15.79
CA GLU A 20 -21.24 -24.13 -17.25
C GLU A 20 -22.51 -24.57 -17.96
N ALA A 21 -23.31 -25.46 -17.35
CA ALA A 21 -24.55 -25.95 -17.96
C ALA A 21 -25.72 -24.98 -17.78
N THR A 22 -25.79 -24.29 -16.64
CA THR A 22 -26.90 -23.39 -16.30
C THR A 22 -26.53 -21.90 -16.40
N GLY A 23 -25.24 -21.58 -16.47
CA GLY A 23 -24.72 -20.21 -16.39
C GLY A 23 -24.88 -19.58 -15.00
N ALA A 24 -25.30 -20.37 -14.00
CA ALA A 24 -25.50 -19.87 -12.65
C ALA A 24 -24.16 -19.67 -11.92
N LEU A 25 -24.07 -18.58 -11.15
CA LEU A 25 -22.93 -18.32 -10.26
C LEU A 25 -23.28 -18.78 -8.85
N THR A 26 -22.45 -19.65 -8.29
CA THR A 26 -22.54 -20.09 -6.89
C THR A 26 -21.43 -19.45 -6.07
N VAL A 27 -21.80 -18.91 -4.91
CA VAL A 27 -20.86 -18.27 -3.96
C VAL A 27 -20.56 -19.25 -2.84
N GLN A 28 -19.28 -19.55 -2.64
CA GLN A 28 -18.78 -20.43 -1.57
C GLN A 28 -18.15 -19.52 -0.50
N ALA A 29 -18.96 -19.11 0.48
CA ALA A 29 -18.54 -18.14 1.51
C ALA A 29 -17.44 -18.67 2.43
N GLU A 30 -17.43 -19.98 2.63
CA GLU A 30 -16.48 -20.72 3.47
C GLU A 30 -15.10 -20.84 2.82
N ALA A 31 -15.03 -20.69 1.49
CA ALA A 31 -13.80 -20.75 0.70
C ALA A 31 -13.26 -19.34 0.38
N ALA A 32 -12.99 -18.55 1.43
CA ALA A 32 -12.52 -17.17 1.26
C ALA A 32 -11.04 -17.10 0.87
N LEU A 33 -10.74 -16.46 -0.27
CA LEU A 33 -9.41 -16.33 -0.84
C LEU A 33 -8.83 -14.92 -0.62
N PRO A 34 -7.52 -14.78 -0.36
CA PRO A 34 -6.87 -13.48 -0.21
C PRO A 34 -6.85 -12.69 -1.53
N VAL A 35 -7.07 -11.37 -1.42
CA VAL A 35 -6.83 -10.45 -2.53
C VAL A 35 -5.33 -10.23 -2.66
N ARG A 36 -4.78 -10.59 -3.82
CA ARG A 36 -3.36 -10.38 -4.12
C ARG A 36 -3.13 -8.97 -4.67
N VAL A 37 -2.50 -8.12 -3.87
CA VAL A 37 -1.98 -6.82 -4.33
C VAL A 37 -0.63 -7.05 -5.03
N VAL A 38 -0.63 -7.05 -6.36
CA VAL A 38 0.57 -7.40 -7.15
C VAL A 38 1.69 -6.37 -7.00
N GLN A 39 1.35 -5.09 -6.92
CA GLN A 39 2.30 -3.98 -6.77
C GLN A 39 1.78 -3.00 -5.72
N PRO A 40 2.15 -3.18 -4.44
CA PRO A 40 1.79 -2.21 -3.41
C PRO A 40 2.49 -0.87 -3.64
N LEU A 41 1.78 0.23 -3.38
CA LEU A 41 2.31 1.59 -3.48
C LEU A 41 2.49 2.20 -2.09
N PHE A 42 3.61 2.89 -1.92
CA PHE A 42 4.04 3.48 -0.66
C PHE A 42 4.09 5.01 -0.80
N PRO A 43 3.15 5.73 -0.15
CA PRO A 43 3.09 7.19 -0.18
C PRO A 43 4.08 7.83 0.80
N PHE A 44 4.70 8.93 0.42
CA PHE A 44 5.55 9.76 1.28
C PHE A 44 5.20 11.22 1.07
N SER A 45 4.68 11.87 2.11
CA SER A 45 4.33 13.30 2.08
C SER A 45 5.46 14.14 2.63
N PHE A 46 5.71 15.27 1.96
CA PHE A 46 6.75 16.22 2.31
C PHE A 46 6.17 17.63 2.36
N GLY A 47 6.73 18.46 3.24
CA GLY A 47 6.50 19.90 3.31
C GLY A 47 7.79 20.68 3.11
N VAL A 48 7.69 21.96 2.74
CA VAL A 48 8.81 22.90 2.87
C VAL A 48 8.49 23.90 3.98
N LEU A 49 9.15 23.73 5.12
CA LEU A 49 8.99 24.59 6.30
C LEU A 49 10.24 25.45 6.47
N ALA A 50 10.06 26.78 6.46
CA ALA A 50 11.17 27.74 6.56
C ALA A 50 12.35 27.44 5.59
N GLY A 51 12.04 27.01 4.36
CA GLY A 51 13.03 26.66 3.34
C GLY A 51 13.64 25.26 3.47
N THR A 52 13.25 24.48 4.47
CA THR A 52 13.74 23.11 4.69
C THR A 52 12.70 22.09 4.25
N LEU A 53 13.13 21.08 3.50
CA LEU A 53 12.28 19.94 3.16
C LEU A 53 12.12 19.02 4.38
N ILE A 54 10.89 18.77 4.79
CA ILE A 54 10.55 17.86 5.90
C ILE A 54 9.69 16.71 5.38
N LEU A 55 9.87 15.52 5.96
CA LEU A 55 9.11 14.30 5.64
C LEU A 55 8.09 14.04 6.74
N ASP A 56 6.90 13.58 6.34
CA ASP A 56 5.78 13.24 7.23
C ASP A 56 5.40 14.40 8.15
N PRO A 57 5.09 15.58 7.58
CA PRO A 57 4.79 16.76 8.38
C PRO A 57 3.58 16.54 9.29
N CYS A 58 3.66 16.98 10.54
CA CYS A 58 2.50 17.04 11.42
C CYS A 58 1.53 18.15 11.00
N ALA A 59 0.35 18.23 11.62
CA ALA A 59 -0.67 19.22 11.24
C ALA A 59 -0.16 20.68 11.33
N GLU A 60 0.60 21.00 12.37
CA GLU A 60 1.22 22.32 12.56
C GLU A 60 2.29 22.60 11.50
N GLU A 61 3.10 21.60 11.16
CA GLU A 61 4.14 21.71 10.13
C GLU A 61 3.53 21.87 8.73
N GLU A 62 2.45 21.14 8.42
CA GLU A 62 1.70 21.28 7.17
C GLU A 62 1.09 22.68 7.04
N ALA A 63 0.49 23.21 8.12
CA ALA A 63 -0.13 24.53 8.13
C ALA A 63 0.88 25.67 7.90
N LEU A 64 2.13 25.49 8.33
CA LEU A 64 3.21 26.46 8.16
C LEU A 64 4.08 26.20 6.92
N SER A 65 3.86 25.09 6.22
CA SER A 65 4.63 24.73 5.03
C SER A 65 4.23 25.62 3.84
N SER A 66 5.23 26.11 3.10
CA SER A 66 4.99 26.91 1.89
C SER A 66 4.50 26.05 0.71
N THR A 67 4.74 24.74 0.79
CA THR A 67 4.43 23.80 -0.27
C THR A 67 4.36 22.37 0.27
N ALA A 68 3.46 21.56 -0.28
CA ALA A 68 3.35 20.13 0.03
C ALA A 68 3.56 19.28 -1.23
N VAL A 69 4.27 18.15 -1.12
CA VAL A 69 4.44 17.18 -2.21
C VAL A 69 4.35 15.76 -1.67
N THR A 70 3.57 14.91 -2.34
CA THR A 70 3.52 13.47 -2.04
C THR A 70 4.14 12.70 -3.20
N VAL A 71 5.07 11.79 -2.93
CA VAL A 71 5.61 10.85 -3.93
C VAL A 71 5.15 9.44 -3.59
N LEU A 72 4.87 8.64 -4.61
CA LEU A 72 4.49 7.24 -4.46
C LEU A 72 5.61 6.38 -5.05
N LEU A 73 6.15 5.48 -4.24
CA LEU A 73 7.12 4.48 -4.67
C LEU A 73 6.47 3.09 -4.70
N ASP A 74 6.95 2.22 -5.57
CA ASP A 74 6.67 0.78 -5.44
C ASP A 74 7.69 0.08 -4.52
N CYS A 75 7.58 -1.24 -4.39
CA CYS A 75 8.48 -2.04 -3.56
C CYS A 75 9.94 -2.07 -4.05
N GLN A 76 10.22 -1.71 -5.31
CA GLN A 76 11.57 -1.59 -5.86
C GLN A 76 12.16 -0.19 -5.68
N GLY A 77 11.39 0.73 -5.08
CA GLY A 77 11.81 2.13 -4.92
C GLY A 77 11.65 2.95 -6.20
N GLU A 78 10.91 2.44 -7.18
CA GLU A 78 10.65 3.18 -8.43
C GLU A 78 9.51 4.18 -8.22
N LEU A 79 9.69 5.39 -8.74
CA LEU A 79 8.69 6.45 -8.65
C LEU A 79 7.50 6.12 -9.54
N ARG A 80 6.31 6.04 -8.95
CA ARG A 80 5.06 5.71 -9.64
C ARG A 80 4.14 6.91 -9.84
N ALA A 81 4.13 7.85 -8.89
CA ALA A 81 3.35 9.07 -9.01
C ALA A 81 3.90 10.19 -8.14
N VAL A 82 3.57 11.43 -8.52
CA VAL A 82 3.83 12.64 -7.73
C VAL A 82 2.53 13.43 -7.65
N HIS A 83 2.20 13.89 -6.44
CA HIS A 83 1.09 14.78 -6.19
C HIS A 83 1.61 16.09 -5.58
N LYS A 84 1.38 17.20 -6.28
CA LYS A 84 1.79 18.55 -5.87
C LYS A 84 0.59 19.49 -5.96
N PRO A 85 -0.18 19.67 -4.87
CA PRO A 85 -1.37 20.52 -4.88
C PRO A 85 -0.97 22.01 -4.75
N GLY A 86 -0.52 22.63 -5.85
CA GLY A 86 -0.24 24.08 -5.88
C GLY A 86 0.79 24.55 -4.82
N GLY A 87 0.77 25.83 -4.42
CA GLY A 87 1.69 26.38 -3.42
C GLY A 87 3.00 26.92 -4.00
N ALA A 88 4.00 27.18 -3.14
CA ALA A 88 5.29 27.68 -3.58
C ALA A 88 6.04 26.65 -4.46
N PRO A 89 6.89 27.09 -5.41
CA PRO A 89 7.76 26.17 -6.14
C PRO A 89 8.62 25.34 -5.19
N LEU A 90 8.90 24.08 -5.57
CA LEU A 90 9.95 23.32 -4.90
C LEU A 90 11.31 23.97 -5.21
N PRO A 91 12.27 23.94 -4.26
CA PRO A 91 13.63 24.34 -4.55
C PRO A 91 14.23 23.43 -5.63
N ASP A 92 15.28 23.92 -6.29
CA ASP A 92 15.99 23.15 -7.32
C ASP A 92 16.47 21.81 -6.73
N GLY A 93 16.20 20.72 -7.45
CA GLY A 93 16.49 19.36 -6.98
C GLY A 93 15.59 18.85 -5.85
N GLY A 94 14.62 19.64 -5.37
CA GLY A 94 13.73 19.28 -4.26
C GLY A 94 12.95 18.00 -4.50
N LEU A 95 12.42 17.79 -5.71
CA LEU A 95 11.73 16.53 -6.04
C LEU A 95 12.69 15.32 -5.99
N ALA A 96 13.92 15.47 -6.49
CA ALA A 96 14.93 14.41 -6.43
C ALA A 96 15.30 14.08 -4.97
N ALA A 97 15.39 15.10 -4.11
CA ALA A 97 15.60 14.94 -2.68
C ALA A 97 14.42 14.20 -2.01
N CYS A 98 13.17 14.53 -2.34
CA CYS A 98 11.99 13.80 -1.86
C CYS A 98 12.06 12.31 -2.23
N VAL A 99 12.37 12.00 -3.50
CA VAL A 99 12.46 10.61 -3.96
C VAL A 99 13.61 9.87 -3.26
N ALA A 100 14.76 10.50 -3.10
CA ALA A 100 15.89 9.91 -2.38
C ALA A 100 15.54 9.62 -0.90
N ALA A 101 14.93 10.58 -0.20
CA ALA A 101 14.49 10.41 1.17
C ALA A 101 13.39 9.34 1.31
N ALA A 102 12.44 9.31 0.37
CA ALA A 102 11.39 8.28 0.32
C ALA A 102 12.00 6.88 0.16
N ARG A 103 12.99 6.71 -0.74
CA ARG A 103 13.71 5.44 -0.92
C ARG A 103 14.41 4.97 0.35
N GLN A 104 15.00 5.89 1.12
CA GLN A 104 15.64 5.55 2.40
C GLN A 104 14.63 5.04 3.44
N ARG A 105 13.38 5.51 3.40
CA ARG A 105 12.34 5.16 4.37
C ARG A 105 11.46 3.98 3.94
N LEU A 106 11.46 3.66 2.65
CA LEU A 106 10.68 2.58 2.05
C LEU A 106 10.79 1.23 2.78
N PRO A 107 11.96 0.74 3.20
CA PRO A 107 12.06 -0.57 3.88
C PRO A 107 11.19 -0.66 5.14
N VAL A 108 11.03 0.44 5.89
CA VAL A 108 10.23 0.47 7.12
C VAL A 108 8.74 0.30 6.81
N LEU A 109 8.24 0.95 5.75
CA LEU A 109 6.83 0.82 5.34
C LEU A 109 6.53 -0.54 4.71
N ILE A 110 7.48 -1.11 3.96
CA ILE A 110 7.37 -2.49 3.45
C ILE A 110 7.26 -3.46 4.63
N GLY A 111 8.14 -3.34 5.63
CA GLY A 111 8.09 -4.18 6.83
C GLY A 111 6.77 -4.02 7.60
N ALA A 112 6.28 -2.79 7.76
CA ALA A 112 5.00 -2.52 8.40
C ALA A 112 3.82 -3.17 7.65
N LEU A 113 3.81 -3.14 6.31
CA LEU A 113 2.76 -3.76 5.51
C LEU A 113 2.85 -5.30 5.54
N ALA A 114 4.06 -5.87 5.53
CA ALA A 114 4.29 -7.32 5.52
C ALA A 114 3.99 -7.98 6.88
N SER A 115 4.22 -7.28 7.99
CA SER A 115 4.01 -7.80 9.36
C SER A 115 2.56 -8.22 9.72
N ARG A 116 1.61 -8.12 8.78
CA ARG A 116 0.20 -8.53 8.96
C ARG A 116 -0.15 -9.87 8.29
N GLU A 117 0.76 -10.51 7.57
CA GLU A 117 0.54 -11.89 7.10
C GLU A 117 0.70 -12.88 8.26
N ALA A 118 -0.40 -13.16 8.98
CA ALA A 118 -0.53 -14.36 9.79
C ALA A 118 -1.22 -15.47 8.97
N PRO A 119 -0.83 -16.75 9.17
CA PRO A 119 -1.04 -17.82 8.18
C PRO A 119 -2.50 -18.29 8.11
N ALA A 120 -2.97 -18.49 6.88
CA ALA A 120 -4.09 -19.39 6.64
C ALA A 120 -3.55 -20.84 6.64
N GLU A 121 -3.38 -21.43 7.82
CA GLU A 121 -3.32 -22.89 7.94
C GLU A 121 -4.72 -23.44 7.64
N VAL A 122 -4.92 -23.88 6.41
CA VAL A 122 -6.00 -24.82 6.10
C VAL A 122 -5.45 -26.21 6.42
N GLN A 123 -5.83 -26.72 7.59
CA GLN A 123 -5.66 -28.13 7.94
C GLN A 123 -6.33 -29.00 6.88
N ASN A 124 -5.56 -29.91 6.32
CA ASN A 124 -6.00 -30.92 5.36
C ASN A 124 -6.72 -32.02 6.16
N PRO A 125 -8.02 -32.30 5.98
CA PRO A 125 -8.66 -33.44 6.61
C PRO A 125 -8.98 -34.48 5.53
N GLU A 126 -8.00 -35.27 5.08
CA GLU A 126 -8.29 -36.51 4.34
C GLU A 126 -7.08 -37.47 4.32
N GLU A 127 -6.57 -37.83 5.51
CA GLU A 127 -5.93 -39.13 5.74
C GLU A 127 -6.73 -39.86 6.83
N ALA A 128 -7.91 -40.37 6.46
CA ALA A 128 -8.67 -41.30 7.29
C ALA A 128 -9.66 -42.10 6.43
N ASN A 129 -9.15 -42.93 5.51
CA ASN A 129 -9.86 -44.15 5.12
C ASN A 129 -8.92 -45.22 4.54
N GLU A 130 -8.07 -45.79 5.39
CA GLU A 130 -7.66 -47.19 5.26
C GLU A 130 -8.21 -47.94 6.48
N ALA A 131 -9.32 -48.65 6.29
CA ALA A 131 -9.72 -49.85 7.05
C ALA A 131 -10.83 -50.60 6.28
#